data_AF-A0A6G1R2U2-F1
#
_entry.id   AF-A0A6G1R2U2-F1
#
_cell.length_a   1.000
_cell.length_b   1.000
_cell.length_c   1.000
_cell.angle_alpha   90.00
_cell.angle_beta   90.00
_cell.angle_gamma   90.00
#
_symmetry.space_group_name_H-M   'P 1'
#
loop_
_entity.id
_entity.type
_entity.pdbx_description
1 polymer ?
#
loop_
_entity_poly.entity_id
_entity_poly.type
_entity_poly.pdbx_seq_one_letter_code
_entity_poly.pdbx_strand_id
1 'polypeptide(L)'
;GTLLQQAVETREPSVDLLEAFTEHWKGITGYYLEATDESIPARQTDIPWRLKQMLDILVYEEKQHPAGETGPCLEYLLQHKVLETLSTLGKAEYPPGMRQQVLLFFSRVLGQVQHPLLHYLNVHRPVQKLLQLSGDRLGSSTEKEEVQFTAVLCAKIKQDPTLLAYILEGKSILNEKR
;
A
#
# COMPACT_ATOMS: atom_id res chain seq x y z
N GLY A 1 4.72 56.59 -6.93
CA GLY A 1 5.54 55.44 -7.34
C GLY A 1 5.68 54.51 -6.17
N THR A 2 5.02 53.36 -6.16
CA THR A 2 5.42 52.10 -6.84
C THR A 2 6.68 51.47 -6.25
N LEU A 3 6.71 51.19 -4.94
CA LEU A 3 7.78 50.37 -4.34
C LEU A 3 7.30 49.33 -3.32
N LEU A 4 6.00 49.05 -3.20
CA LEU A 4 5.49 47.98 -2.32
C LEU A 4 4.50 47.03 -3.01
N GLN A 5 4.55 46.94 -4.34
CA GLN A 5 3.73 45.98 -5.11
C GLN A 5 4.57 44.88 -5.75
N GLN A 6 5.66 44.53 -5.07
CA GLN A 6 6.48 43.35 -5.35
C GLN A 6 6.81 42.67 -4.02
N ALA A 7 5.80 42.43 -3.19
CA ALA A 7 5.81 41.22 -2.39
C ALA A 7 5.61 40.09 -3.39
N VAL A 8 6.72 39.65 -4.00
CA VAL A 8 6.79 38.36 -4.68
C VAL A 8 6.32 37.38 -3.62
N GLU A 9 5.10 36.86 -3.79
CA GLU A 9 4.73 35.59 -3.21
C GLU A 9 5.81 34.62 -3.68
N THR A 10 6.85 34.43 -2.87
CA THR A 10 7.69 33.24 -2.90
C THR A 10 6.75 32.11 -2.51
N ARG A 11 5.89 31.72 -3.44
CA ARG A 11 5.24 30.43 -3.43
C ARG A 11 6.40 29.46 -3.49
N GLU A 12 6.65 28.78 -2.38
CA GLU A 12 7.47 27.57 -2.41
C GLU A 12 6.98 26.74 -3.61
N PRO A 13 7.89 26.18 -4.43
CA PRO A 13 7.47 25.37 -5.56
C PRO A 13 6.51 24.30 -5.02
N SER A 14 5.24 24.37 -5.44
CA SER A 14 4.25 23.38 -5.03
C SER A 14 4.74 22.04 -5.55
N VAL A 15 5.15 21.16 -4.63
CA VAL A 15 5.63 19.82 -4.97
C VAL A 15 4.51 19.10 -5.72
N ASP A 16 4.80 18.61 -6.93
CA ASP A 16 3.87 17.72 -7.64
C ASP A 16 3.84 16.37 -6.92
N LEU A 17 2.79 16.17 -6.13
CA LEU A 17 2.61 14.97 -5.31
C LEU A 17 2.54 13.71 -6.18
N LEU A 18 1.91 13.79 -7.35
CA LEU A 18 1.77 12.66 -8.25
C LEU A 18 3.13 12.30 -8.84
N GLU A 19 3.91 13.30 -9.29
CA GLU A 19 5.26 13.06 -9.78
C GLU A 19 6.12 12.37 -8.71
N ALA A 20 6.13 12.90 -7.48
CA ALA A 20 6.86 12.31 -6.36
C ALA A 20 6.39 10.88 -6.03
N PHE A 21 5.08 10.64 -5.99
CA PHE A 21 4.51 9.31 -5.77
C PHE A 21 4.98 8.31 -6.83
N THR A 22 4.92 8.72 -8.11
CA THR A 22 5.33 7.85 -9.22
C THR A 22 6.83 7.63 -9.27
N GLU A 23 7.66 8.59 -8.85
CA GLU A 23 9.11 8.44 -8.73
C GLU A 23 9.47 7.37 -7.67
N HIS A 24 8.83 7.43 -6.50
CA HIS A 24 9.02 6.38 -5.48
C HIS A 24 8.57 5.00 -5.96
N TRP A 25 7.43 4.92 -6.65
CA TRP A 25 6.96 3.66 -7.23
C TRP A 25 7.92 3.10 -8.30
N LYS A 26 8.44 3.96 -9.17
CA LYS A 26 9.46 3.60 -10.16
C LYS A 26 10.74 3.13 -9.50
N GLY A 27 11.17 3.75 -8.40
CA GLY A 27 12.36 3.30 -7.66
C GLY A 27 12.18 1.90 -7.05
N ILE A 28 10.99 1.58 -6.54
CA ILE A 28 10.69 0.23 -6.03
C ILE A 28 10.71 -0.80 -7.17
N THR A 29 10.04 -0.51 -8.28
CA THR A 29 9.98 -1.46 -9.41
C THR A 29 11.32 -1.56 -10.16
N GLY A 30 12.07 -0.46 -10.24
CA GLY A 30 13.42 -0.39 -10.80
C GLY A 30 14.41 -1.32 -10.09
N TYR A 31 14.30 -1.48 -8.76
CA TYR A 31 15.10 -2.44 -8.00
C TYR A 31 15.04 -3.87 -8.59
N TYR A 32 13.89 -4.27 -9.12
CA TYR A 32 13.66 -5.59 -9.69
C TYR A 32 14.01 -5.70 -11.18
N LEU A 33 14.18 -4.56 -11.86
CA LEU A 33 14.59 -4.50 -13.27
C LEU A 33 16.10 -4.43 -13.40
N GLU A 34 16.76 -3.80 -12.42
CA GLU A 34 18.20 -3.80 -12.29
C GLU A 34 18.65 -5.17 -11.77
N ALA A 35 19.77 -5.69 -12.28
CA ALA A 35 20.38 -6.94 -11.82
C ALA A 35 21.03 -6.74 -10.44
N THR A 36 20.19 -6.42 -9.45
CA THR A 36 20.57 -6.14 -8.07
C THR A 36 21.01 -7.43 -7.38
N ASP A 37 21.88 -7.30 -6.37
CA ASP A 37 22.30 -8.45 -5.56
C ASP A 37 21.09 -9.02 -4.82
N GLU A 38 20.69 -10.22 -5.25
CA GLU A 38 19.49 -10.89 -4.78
C GLU A 38 19.53 -11.28 -3.29
N SER A 39 20.71 -11.21 -2.67
CA SER A 39 20.93 -11.59 -1.28
C SER A 39 20.69 -10.45 -0.27
N ILE A 40 20.68 -9.19 -0.72
CA ILE A 40 20.54 -8.03 0.18
C ILE A 40 19.10 -8.02 0.74
N PRO A 41 18.91 -8.09 2.08
CA PRO A 41 17.56 -8.07 2.65
C PRO A 41 16.83 -6.76 2.34
N ALA A 42 15.52 -6.84 2.11
CA ALA A 42 14.66 -5.68 1.77
C ALA A 42 14.83 -4.49 2.74
N ARG A 43 15.04 -4.77 4.04
CA ARG A 43 15.23 -3.73 5.06
C ARG A 43 16.51 -2.90 4.90
N GLN A 44 17.47 -3.37 4.10
CA GLN A 44 18.75 -2.71 3.83
C GLN A 44 18.79 -2.03 2.45
N THR A 45 17.68 -2.08 1.70
CA THR A 45 17.51 -1.35 0.44
C THR A 45 16.69 -0.08 0.69
N ASP A 46 16.47 0.71 -0.36
CA ASP A 46 15.61 1.90 -0.30
C ASP A 46 14.11 1.57 -0.30
N ILE A 47 13.73 0.31 -0.55
CA ILE A 47 12.32 -0.11 -0.67
C ILE A 47 11.47 0.32 0.54
N PRO A 48 11.88 0.08 1.80
CA PRO A 48 11.08 0.47 2.96
C PRO A 48 10.85 1.98 3.05
N TRP A 49 11.88 2.77 2.71
CA TRP A 49 11.79 4.22 2.72
C TRP A 49 10.85 4.71 1.62
N ARG A 50 10.96 4.19 0.39
CA ARG A 50 10.08 4.54 -0.74
C ARG A 50 8.62 4.18 -0.45
N LEU A 51 8.35 3.00 0.11
CA LEU A 51 7.00 2.60 0.54
C LEU A 51 6.44 3.56 1.58
N LYS A 52 7.26 3.98 2.55
CA LYS A 52 6.86 4.98 3.53
C LYS A 52 6.51 6.31 2.87
N GLN A 53 7.36 6.82 1.96
CA GLN A 53 7.09 8.07 1.26
C GLN A 53 5.80 8.01 0.44
N MET A 54 5.55 6.92 -0.29
CA MET A 54 4.29 6.73 -1.01
C MET A 54 3.08 6.81 -0.08
N LEU A 55 3.14 6.19 1.11
CA LEU A 55 2.06 6.29 2.10
C LEU A 55 1.90 7.73 2.63
N ASP A 56 3.01 8.38 3.00
CA ASP A 56 3.00 9.73 3.55
C ASP A 56 2.37 10.71 2.53
N ILE A 57 2.67 10.54 1.24
CA ILE A 57 2.05 11.30 0.14
C ILE A 57 0.54 11.04 0.05
N LEU A 58 0.09 9.78 0.09
CA LEU A 58 -1.34 9.46 0.05
C LEU A 58 -2.12 10.08 1.23
N VAL A 59 -1.56 9.98 2.43
CA VAL A 59 -2.17 10.55 3.65
C VAL A 59 -2.15 12.07 3.63
N TYR A 60 -1.12 12.68 3.04
CA TYR A 60 -1.06 14.12 2.88
C TYR A 60 -2.08 14.60 1.84
N GLU A 61 -2.13 13.95 0.67
CA GLU A 61 -3.08 14.23 -0.41
C GLU A 61 -4.53 14.16 0.09
N GLU A 62 -4.91 13.10 0.79
CA GLU A 62 -6.27 12.93 1.32
C GLU A 62 -6.70 14.10 2.22
N LYS A 63 -5.77 14.72 2.96
CA LYS A 63 -6.07 15.88 3.82
C LYS A 63 -6.27 17.18 3.02
N GLN A 64 -5.73 17.27 1.82
CA GLN A 64 -5.88 18.45 0.95
C GLN A 64 -7.15 18.39 0.11
N HIS A 65 -7.74 17.20 -0.08
CA HIS A 65 -8.92 17.00 -0.92
C HIS A 65 -10.23 17.03 -0.12
N PRO A 66 -11.35 17.47 -0.73
CA PRO A 66 -12.67 17.36 -0.12
C PRO A 66 -13.03 15.91 0.21
N ALA A 67 -13.79 15.71 1.29
CA ALA A 67 -14.20 14.39 1.72
C ALA A 67 -15.00 13.67 0.61
N GLY A 68 -14.52 12.49 0.20
CA GLY A 68 -15.15 11.64 -0.82
C GLY A 68 -14.58 11.80 -2.23
N GLU A 69 -13.72 12.79 -2.47
CA GLU A 69 -12.96 12.89 -3.71
C GLU A 69 -11.66 12.08 -3.63
N THR A 70 -11.29 11.45 -4.74
CA THR A 70 -10.03 10.72 -4.85
C THR A 70 -8.98 11.68 -5.41
N GLY A 71 -7.85 11.85 -4.71
CA GLY A 71 -6.72 12.61 -5.25
C GLY A 71 -5.92 11.83 -6.29
N PRO A 72 -5.13 12.52 -7.13
CA PRO A 72 -4.41 11.90 -8.24
C PRO A 72 -3.45 10.77 -7.85
N CYS A 73 -2.80 10.82 -6.68
CA CYS A 73 -1.91 9.75 -6.21
C CYS A 73 -2.70 8.49 -5.86
N LEU A 74 -3.85 8.65 -5.17
CA LEU A 74 -4.72 7.52 -4.87
C LEU A 74 -5.35 6.95 -6.14
N GLU A 75 -5.77 7.80 -7.08
CA GLU A 75 -6.23 7.35 -8.40
C GLU A 75 -5.15 6.54 -9.12
N TYR A 76 -3.91 7.02 -9.11
CA TYR A 76 -2.78 6.29 -9.69
C TYR A 76 -2.59 4.92 -9.03
N LEU A 77 -2.57 4.86 -7.69
CA LEU A 77 -2.42 3.61 -6.93
C LEU A 77 -3.47 2.57 -7.36
N LEU A 78 -4.72 3.00 -7.53
CA LEU A 78 -5.83 2.16 -7.94
C LEU A 78 -5.71 1.77 -9.43
N GLN A 79 -5.61 2.73 -10.34
CA GLN A 79 -5.61 2.48 -11.78
C GLN A 79 -4.42 1.60 -12.21
N HIS A 80 -3.24 1.83 -11.62
CA HIS A 80 -2.03 1.07 -11.92
C HIS A 80 -1.87 -0.20 -11.08
N LYS A 81 -2.86 -0.56 -10.25
CA LYS A 81 -2.91 -1.79 -9.44
C LYS A 81 -1.63 -1.99 -8.61
N VAL A 82 -1.10 -0.91 -8.03
CA VAL A 82 0.16 -0.92 -7.28
C VAL A 82 0.13 -1.97 -6.17
N LEU A 83 -0.99 -2.10 -5.46
CA LEU A 83 -1.17 -3.09 -4.39
C LEU A 83 -1.16 -4.55 -4.89
N GLU A 84 -1.69 -4.81 -6.09
CA GLU A 84 -1.65 -6.15 -6.69
C GLU A 84 -0.20 -6.57 -7.01
N THR A 85 0.58 -5.63 -7.55
CA THR A 85 2.01 -5.84 -7.80
C THR A 85 2.76 -6.08 -6.49
N LEU A 86 2.56 -5.24 -5.47
CA LEU A 86 3.19 -5.41 -4.16
C LEU A 86 2.83 -6.74 -3.49
N SER A 87 1.58 -7.19 -3.59
CA SER A 87 1.17 -8.51 -3.09
C SER A 87 1.93 -9.64 -3.79
N THR A 88 2.15 -9.52 -5.11
CA THR A 88 2.96 -10.48 -5.88
C THR A 88 4.42 -10.49 -5.44
N LEU A 89 5.02 -9.32 -5.21
CA LEU A 89 6.38 -9.19 -4.69
C LEU A 89 6.52 -9.77 -3.27
N GLY A 90 5.53 -9.50 -2.40
CA GLY A 90 5.49 -10.07 -1.05
C GLY A 90 5.35 -11.60 -1.05
N LYS A 91 4.61 -12.16 -2.01
CA LYS A 91 4.55 -13.61 -2.22
C LYS A 91 5.89 -14.19 -2.65
N ALA A 92 6.55 -13.53 -3.62
CA ALA A 92 7.86 -13.95 -4.12
C ALA A 92 8.95 -13.94 -3.04
N GLU A 93 8.75 -13.16 -1.95
CA GLU A 93 9.70 -13.05 -0.83
C GLU A 93 11.10 -12.63 -1.27
N TYR A 94 11.13 -11.82 -2.33
CA TYR A 94 12.34 -11.34 -2.97
C TYR A 94 12.30 -9.80 -3.03
N PRO A 95 13.35 -9.09 -2.57
CA PRO A 95 14.48 -9.60 -1.80
C PRO A 95 14.05 -10.19 -0.43
N PRO A 96 14.94 -10.90 0.30
CA PRO A 96 14.60 -11.50 1.59
C PRO A 96 13.98 -10.47 2.55
N GLY A 97 12.83 -10.82 3.13
CA GLY A 97 12.06 -9.91 4.00
C GLY A 97 11.09 -8.98 3.27
N MET A 98 10.94 -9.07 1.94
CA MET A 98 9.97 -8.26 1.20
C MET A 98 8.53 -8.46 1.69
N ARG A 99 8.14 -9.70 2.04
CA ARG A 99 6.80 -9.99 2.60
C ARG A 99 6.50 -9.13 3.83
N GLN A 100 7.47 -8.98 4.73
CA GLN A 100 7.36 -8.14 5.92
C GLN A 100 7.06 -6.68 5.54
N GLN A 101 7.79 -6.14 4.56
CA GLN A 101 7.61 -4.75 4.10
C GLN A 101 6.23 -4.54 3.46
N VAL A 102 5.77 -5.52 2.67
CA VAL A 102 4.45 -5.48 2.04
C VAL A 102 3.33 -5.53 3.08
N LEU A 103 3.38 -6.45 4.05
CA LEU A 103 2.38 -6.53 5.12
C LEU A 103 2.31 -5.23 5.95
N LEU A 104 3.47 -4.65 6.28
CA LEU A 104 3.54 -3.36 6.98
C LEU A 104 2.92 -2.24 6.14
N PHE A 105 3.25 -2.15 4.85
CA PHE A 105 2.71 -1.13 3.96
C PHE A 105 1.19 -1.26 3.85
N PHE A 106 0.67 -2.46 3.58
CA PHE A 106 -0.77 -2.72 3.52
C PHE A 106 -1.50 -2.37 4.82
N SER A 107 -0.96 -2.81 5.97
CA SER A 107 -1.53 -2.49 7.28
C SER A 107 -1.64 -0.99 7.50
N ARG A 108 -0.62 -0.23 7.09
CA ARG A 108 -0.59 1.22 7.26
C ARG A 108 -1.50 1.94 6.27
N VAL A 109 -1.51 1.55 5.00
CA VAL A 109 -2.43 2.10 3.98
C VAL A 109 -3.87 1.93 4.44
N LEU A 110 -4.27 0.71 4.81
CA LEU A 110 -5.63 0.44 5.28
C LEU A 110 -5.94 1.14 6.62
N GLY A 111 -4.95 1.31 7.50
CA GLY A 111 -5.15 1.95 8.79
C GLY A 111 -5.19 3.47 8.76
N GLN A 112 -4.50 4.10 7.80
CA GLN A 112 -4.27 5.56 7.80
C GLN A 112 -4.98 6.30 6.66
N VAL A 113 -5.21 5.67 5.52
CA VAL A 113 -6.03 6.24 4.44
C VAL A 113 -7.50 6.01 4.78
N GLN A 114 -8.27 7.08 4.87
CA GLN A 114 -9.67 7.05 5.28
C GLN A 114 -10.62 6.67 4.14
N HIS A 115 -10.20 6.90 2.89
CA HIS A 115 -10.93 6.49 1.70
C HIS A 115 -11.30 5.00 1.80
N PRO A 116 -12.51 4.59 1.37
CA PRO A 116 -13.03 3.23 1.60
C PRO A 116 -12.39 2.17 0.67
N LEU A 117 -11.06 2.01 0.74
CA LEU A 117 -10.22 1.26 -0.20
C LEU A 117 -10.66 -0.19 -0.43
N LEU A 118 -11.19 -0.87 0.60
CA LEU A 118 -11.57 -2.28 0.51
C LEU A 118 -12.75 -2.56 -0.42
N HIS A 119 -13.51 -1.52 -0.80
CA HIS A 119 -14.59 -1.65 -1.80
C HIS A 119 -14.04 -1.84 -3.22
N TYR A 120 -12.77 -1.50 -3.47
CA TYR A 120 -12.18 -1.66 -4.78
C TYR A 120 -11.63 -3.07 -5.00
N LEU A 121 -11.98 -3.67 -6.14
CA LEU A 121 -11.57 -5.03 -6.53
C LEU A 121 -10.05 -5.21 -6.57
N ASN A 122 -9.33 -4.18 -7.04
CA ASN A 122 -7.87 -4.11 -7.10
C ASN A 122 -7.20 -3.91 -5.73
N VAL A 123 -7.97 -3.77 -4.64
CA VAL A 123 -7.48 -3.68 -3.26
C VAL A 123 -7.85 -4.94 -2.47
N HIS A 124 -9.13 -5.35 -2.46
CA HIS A 124 -9.52 -6.49 -1.62
C HIS A 124 -8.94 -7.82 -2.11
N ARG A 125 -8.71 -8.02 -3.42
CA ARG A 125 -8.05 -9.23 -3.93
C ARG A 125 -6.59 -9.36 -3.43
N PRO A 126 -5.73 -8.33 -3.54
CA PRO A 126 -4.41 -8.37 -2.94
C PRO A 126 -4.44 -8.61 -1.42
N VAL A 127 -5.42 -8.05 -0.71
CA VAL A 127 -5.64 -8.30 0.73
C VAL A 127 -5.94 -9.77 1.01
N GLN A 128 -6.86 -10.39 0.25
CA GLN A 128 -7.17 -11.81 0.36
C GLN A 128 -5.94 -12.69 0.08
N LYS A 129 -5.16 -12.35 -0.95
CA LYS A 129 -3.91 -13.05 -1.27
C LYS A 129 -2.93 -13.00 -0.10
N LEU A 130 -2.74 -11.84 0.52
CA LEU A 130 -1.84 -11.69 1.66
C LEU A 130 -2.32 -12.51 2.87
N LEU A 131 -3.62 -12.51 3.18
CA LEU A 131 -4.19 -13.34 4.25
C LEU A 131 -3.91 -14.84 4.05
N GLN A 132 -3.98 -15.31 2.80
CA GLN A 132 -3.71 -16.72 2.49
C GLN A 132 -2.23 -17.10 2.68
N LEU A 133 -1.29 -16.16 2.52
CA LEU A 133 0.13 -16.41 2.73
C LEU A 133 0.50 -16.54 4.22
N SER A 134 -0.27 -15.91 5.11
CA SER A 134 0.00 -15.88 6.55
C SER A 134 -0.37 -17.18 7.27
N GLY A 135 -1.01 -18.14 6.59
CA GLY A 135 -1.40 -19.44 7.17
C GLY A 135 -0.37 -20.55 6.98
N ASP A 136 0.65 -20.36 6.13
CA ASP A 136 1.42 -21.48 5.59
C ASP A 136 2.60 -21.95 6.46
N ARG A 137 3.03 -21.18 7.47
CA ARG A 137 4.24 -21.50 8.28
C ARG A 137 4.16 -21.05 9.74
N LEU A 138 3.99 -21.99 10.66
CA LEU A 138 4.24 -21.77 12.09
C LEU A 138 5.71 -21.33 12.30
N GLY A 139 5.93 -20.24 13.03
CA GLY A 139 7.26 -19.67 13.27
C GLY A 139 7.80 -18.78 12.14
N SER A 140 6.93 -18.22 11.30
CA SER A 140 7.31 -17.23 10.29
C SER A 140 7.94 -15.99 10.94
N SER A 141 8.98 -15.42 10.30
CA SER A 141 9.57 -14.14 10.70
C SER A 141 8.62 -12.95 10.55
N THR A 142 7.44 -13.14 9.94
CA THR A 142 6.41 -12.12 9.69
C THR A 142 5.21 -12.16 10.64
N GLU A 143 5.20 -13.04 11.66
CA GLU A 143 4.03 -13.24 12.53
C GLU A 143 3.48 -11.93 13.13
N LYS A 144 4.38 -11.03 13.56
CA LYS A 144 3.98 -9.73 14.13
C LYS A 144 3.25 -8.86 13.12
N GLU A 145 3.75 -8.80 11.90
CA GLU A 145 3.16 -8.03 10.80
C GLU A 145 1.84 -8.64 10.33
N GLU A 146 1.71 -9.97 10.36
CA GLU A 146 0.47 -10.68 10.02
C GLU A 146 -0.64 -10.44 11.04
N VAL A 147 -0.29 -10.46 12.33
CA VAL A 147 -1.21 -10.09 13.42
C VAL A 147 -1.64 -8.64 13.27
N GLN A 148 -0.70 -7.71 12.99
CA GLN A 148 -1.03 -6.30 12.77
C GLN A 148 -1.97 -6.12 11.56
N PHE A 149 -1.66 -6.77 10.44
CA PHE A 149 -2.46 -6.72 9.23
C PHE A 149 -3.89 -7.22 9.47
N THR A 150 -4.01 -8.38 10.12
CA THR A 150 -5.31 -8.96 10.49
C THR A 150 -6.09 -8.06 11.43
N ALA A 151 -5.43 -7.46 12.44
CA ALA A 151 -6.06 -6.55 13.39
C ALA A 151 -6.66 -5.31 12.68
N VAL A 152 -5.95 -4.73 11.71
CA VAL A 152 -6.46 -3.60 10.90
C VAL A 152 -7.69 -4.02 10.10
N LEU A 153 -7.68 -5.20 9.49
CA LEU A 153 -8.83 -5.73 8.75
C LEU A 153 -10.03 -5.96 9.66
N CYS A 154 -9.83 -6.56 10.84
CA CYS A 154 -10.91 -6.72 11.82
C CYS A 154 -11.50 -5.38 12.25
N ALA A 155 -10.68 -4.35 12.43
CA ALA A 155 -11.16 -3.00 12.74
C ALA A 155 -12.01 -2.42 11.60
N LYS A 156 -11.60 -2.60 10.34
CA LYS A 156 -12.38 -2.15 9.16
C LYS A 156 -13.69 -2.92 9.01
N ILE A 157 -13.68 -4.25 9.19
CA ILE A 157 -14.90 -5.08 9.16
C ILE A 157 -15.86 -4.69 10.30
N LYS A 158 -15.34 -4.34 11.47
CA LYS A 158 -16.17 -3.86 12.59
C LYS A 158 -16.85 -2.53 12.26
N GLN A 159 -16.16 -1.66 11.53
CA GLN A 159 -16.71 -0.37 11.06
C GLN A 159 -17.73 -0.57 9.93
N ASP A 160 -17.47 -1.51 9.03
CA ASP A 160 -18.33 -1.86 7.90
C ASP A 160 -18.41 -3.39 7.74
N PRO A 161 -19.45 -4.02 8.31
CA PRO A 161 -19.64 -5.47 8.25
C PRO A 161 -19.84 -6.02 6.83
N THR A 162 -20.20 -5.19 5.85
CA THR A 162 -20.38 -5.64 4.46
C THR A 162 -19.06 -6.11 3.83
N LEU A 163 -17.94 -5.59 4.33
CA LEU A 163 -16.59 -5.97 3.91
C LEU A 163 -16.26 -7.45 4.18
N LEU A 164 -16.98 -8.09 5.10
CA LEU A 164 -16.78 -9.50 5.43
C LEU A 164 -16.98 -10.39 4.20
N ALA A 165 -17.97 -10.09 3.35
CA ALA A 165 -18.21 -10.86 2.13
C ALA A 165 -17.01 -10.78 1.18
N TYR A 166 -16.50 -9.57 0.93
CA TYR A 166 -15.35 -9.37 0.04
C TYR A 166 -14.05 -9.97 0.57
N ILE A 167 -13.84 -9.97 1.89
CA ILE A 167 -12.61 -10.50 2.50
C ILE A 167 -12.68 -12.02 2.60
N LEU A 168 -13.83 -12.61 2.94
CA LEU A 168 -14.00 -14.07 3.10
C LEU A 168 -14.30 -14.83 1.81
N GLU A 169 -14.61 -14.17 0.69
CA GLU A 169 -14.85 -14.83 -0.61
C GLU A 169 -13.62 -15.52 -1.25
N GLY A 170 -12.62 -15.90 -0.45
CA GLY A 170 -11.51 -16.75 -0.84
C GLY A 170 -11.94 -18.23 -0.89
N LYS A 171 -12.72 -18.60 -1.93
CA LYS A 171 -13.22 -19.95 -2.23
C LYS A 171 -14.06 -20.60 -1.12
N SER A 172 -15.33 -20.82 -1.45
CA SER A 172 -16.19 -21.87 -0.89
C SER A 172 -15.38 -23.08 -0.36
N ILE A 173 -15.36 -23.25 0.97
CA ILE A 173 -15.01 -24.51 1.64
C ILE A 173 -16.22 -25.47 1.56
N LEU A 174 -16.95 -25.49 0.43
CA LEU A 174 -18.12 -26.34 0.21
C LEU A 174 -18.05 -27.15 -1.09
N ASN A 175 -16.84 -27.38 -1.62
CA ASN A 175 -16.63 -28.35 -2.69
C ASN A 175 -15.67 -29.46 -2.23
N GLU A 176 -16.00 -30.12 -1.12
CA GLU A 176 -15.57 -31.49 -0.89
C GLU A 176 -16.75 -32.45 -1.13
N LYS A 177 -16.67 -33.11 -2.29
CA LYS A 177 -17.20 -34.44 -2.64
C LYS A 177 -18.72 -34.60 -2.76
N ARG A 178 -19.18 -34.56 -4.02
CA ARG A 178 -20.07 -35.60 -4.56
C ARG A 178 -19.25 -36.57 -5.38
#